data_AF-A0A6C0IHA8-F1
#
_entry.id   AF-A0A6C0IHA8-F1
#
_cell.length_a   1.000
_cell.length_b   1.000
_cell.length_c   1.000
_cell.angle_alpha   90.00
_cell.angle_beta   90.00
_cell.angle_gamma   90.00
#
_symmetry.space_group_name_H-M   'P 1'
#
loop_
_entity.id
_entity.type
_entity.pdbx_description
1 polymer ?
#
loop_
_entity_poly.entity_id
_entity_poly.type
_entity_poly.pdbx_seq_one_letter_code
_entity_poly.pdbx_strand_id
1 'polypeptide(L)'
;MKFLFLESSPLESVVAVLIIVFLVAYSTVFEADYSKKLAYLYIHPWWRFLVVFLLIAAALWSPMIGVMLSLLLFFYLSDMNTLVTPLPNL
;
A
#
# COMPACT_ATOMS: atom_id res chain seq x y z
N MET A 1 -24.72 14.35 3.28
CA MET A 1 -23.68 13.30 3.36
C MET A 1 -24.30 11.93 3.04
N LYS A 2 -24.85 11.80 1.85
CA LYS A 2 -25.63 10.66 1.35
C LYS A 2 -25.45 10.76 -0.17
N PHE A 3 -25.08 9.67 -0.85
CA PHE A 3 -24.89 9.55 -2.32
C PHE A 3 -23.50 9.67 -2.97
N LEU A 4 -22.38 9.85 -2.24
CA LEU A 4 -21.05 9.85 -2.88
C LEU A 4 -20.38 8.47 -3.04
N PHE A 5 -21.04 7.38 -2.64
CA PHE A 5 -20.44 6.03 -2.57
C PHE A 5 -21.02 5.01 -3.55
N LEU A 6 -22.05 5.34 -4.34
CA LEU A 6 -22.78 4.37 -5.17
C LEU A 6 -22.52 4.51 -6.68
N GLU A 7 -21.78 5.52 -7.10
CA GLU A 7 -21.42 5.73 -8.50
C GLU A 7 -19.91 5.55 -8.69
N SER A 8 -19.37 4.44 -8.16
CA SER A 8 -17.97 4.09 -8.40
C SER A 8 -17.82 3.71 -9.87
N SER A 9 -16.91 4.38 -10.58
CA SER A 9 -16.59 4.00 -11.95
C SER A 9 -16.09 2.54 -12.00
N PRO A 10 -16.30 1.80 -13.10
CA PRO A 10 -15.81 0.42 -13.22
C PRO A 10 -14.29 0.32 -13.01
N LEU A 11 -13.54 1.39 -13.28
CA LEU A 11 -12.10 1.48 -13.01
C LEU A 11 -11.79 1.51 -11.52
N GLU A 12 -12.54 2.25 -10.71
CA GLU A 12 -12.36 2.28 -9.25
C GLU A 12 -12.57 0.90 -8.62
N SER A 13 -13.60 0.18 -9.08
CA SER A 13 -13.86 -1.18 -8.59
C SER A 13 -12.72 -2.14 -8.92
N VAL A 14 -12.18 -2.08 -10.14
CA VAL A 14 -11.02 -2.90 -10.54
C VAL A 14 -9.80 -2.57 -9.68
N VAL A 15 -9.50 -1.28 -9.49
CA VAL A 15 -8.37 -0.85 -8.66
C VAL A 15 -8.55 -1.28 -7.21
N ALA A 16 -9.75 -1.15 -6.65
CA ALA A 16 -10.06 -1.58 -5.29
C ALA A 16 -9.86 -3.10 -5.13
N VAL A 17 -10.33 -3.92 -6.08
CA VAL A 17 -10.11 -5.37 -6.05
C VAL A 17 -8.62 -5.71 -6.13
N LEU A 18 -7.86 -5.05 -7.00
CA LEU A 18 -6.41 -5.27 -7.10
C LEU A 18 -5.69 -4.93 -5.80
N ILE A 19 -6.04 -3.82 -5.15
CA ILE A 19 -5.48 -3.43 -3.85
C ILE A 19 -5.83 -4.47 -2.78
N ILE A 20 -7.06 -4.99 -2.76
CA ILE A 20 -7.48 -6.05 -1.82
C ILE A 20 -6.70 -7.34 -2.06
N VAL A 21 -6.58 -7.78 -3.32
CA VAL A 21 -5.81 -8.98 -3.66
C VAL A 21 -4.37 -8.82 -3.21
N PHE A 22 -3.77 -7.65 -3.43
CA PHE A 22 -2.40 -7.38 -2.99
C PHE A 22 -2.29 -7.37 -1.46
N LEU A 23 -3.21 -6.72 -0.75
CA LEU A 23 -3.27 -6.73 0.70
C LEU A 23 -3.37 -8.15 1.24
N VAL A 24 -4.27 -8.98 0.72
CA VAL A 24 -4.41 -10.36 1.17
C VAL A 24 -3.17 -11.17 0.84
N ALA A 25 -2.64 -11.09 -0.38
CA ALA A 25 -1.49 -11.89 -0.80
C ALA A 25 -0.22 -11.58 -0.01
N TYR A 26 0.04 -10.31 0.30
CA TYR A 26 1.27 -9.88 0.97
C TYR A 26 1.11 -9.73 2.49
N SER A 27 -0.06 -9.31 2.99
CA SER A 27 -0.29 -9.09 4.43
C SER A 27 -0.73 -10.36 5.19
N THR A 28 -1.11 -11.45 4.52
CA THR A 28 -1.39 -12.71 5.22
C THR A 28 -0.15 -13.57 5.43
N VAL A 29 0.91 -13.34 4.64
CA VAL A 29 2.08 -14.21 4.63
C VAL A 29 3.26 -13.65 5.45
N PHE A 30 3.43 -12.33 5.62
CA PHE A 30 4.50 -11.63 6.40
C PHE A 30 5.97 -12.13 6.25
N GLU A 31 6.20 -13.17 5.46
CA GLU A 31 7.48 -13.84 5.19
C GLU A 31 7.71 -13.96 3.68
N ALA A 32 6.81 -13.41 2.86
CA ALA A 32 6.98 -13.40 1.42
C ALA A 32 8.13 -12.45 1.07
N ASP A 33 9.21 -13.01 0.53
CA ASP A 33 10.35 -12.24 0.01
C ASP A 33 9.84 -11.19 -0.99
N TYR A 34 9.80 -9.93 -0.56
CA TYR A 34 9.54 -8.84 -1.49
C TYR A 34 10.60 -8.86 -2.58
N SER A 35 10.19 -8.55 -3.82
CA SER A 35 11.15 -8.48 -4.91
C SER A 35 12.30 -7.53 -4.53
N LYS A 36 13.53 -7.91 -4.89
CA LYS A 36 14.75 -7.11 -4.61
C LYS A 36 14.61 -5.64 -5.01
N LYS A 37 13.77 -5.33 -6.01
CA LYS A 37 13.47 -3.97 -6.45
C LYS A 37 12.68 -3.16 -5.42
N LEU A 38 11.69 -3.76 -4.74
CA LEU A 38 10.94 -3.08 -3.67
C LEU A 38 11.81 -2.86 -2.43
N ALA A 39 12.62 -3.85 -2.05
CA ALA A 39 13.56 -3.70 -0.94
C ALA A 39 14.60 -2.59 -1.24
N TYR A 40 15.13 -2.55 -2.46
CA TYR A 40 16.04 -1.49 -2.89
C TYR A 40 15.36 -0.12 -2.90
N LEU A 41 14.09 -0.06 -3.33
CA LEU A 41 13.33 1.17 -3.27
C LEU A 41 13.23 1.66 -1.83
N TYR A 42 12.86 0.80 -0.86
CA TYR A 42 12.74 1.16 0.56
C TYR A 42 13.96 1.91 1.14
N ILE A 43 15.18 1.57 0.71
CA ILE A 43 16.43 2.17 1.18
C ILE A 43 16.57 3.65 0.78
N HIS A 44 15.95 4.10 -0.33
CA HIS A 44 16.18 5.43 -0.91
C HIS A 44 15.22 6.51 -0.39
N PRO A 45 15.49 7.27 0.68
CA PRO A 45 14.48 8.09 1.39
C PRO A 45 13.57 8.98 0.51
N TRP A 46 14.06 9.42 -0.65
CA TRP A 46 13.31 10.16 -1.67
C TRP A 46 12.07 9.45 -2.25
N TRP A 47 12.03 8.12 -2.28
CA TRP A 47 10.85 7.37 -2.76
C TRP A 47 9.61 7.64 -1.90
N ARG A 48 9.80 8.01 -0.63
CA ARG A 48 8.71 8.34 0.29
C ARG A 48 7.89 9.53 -0.19
N PHE A 49 8.52 10.53 -0.82
CA PHE A 49 7.79 11.65 -1.42
C PHE A 49 6.89 11.19 -2.55
N LEU A 50 7.38 10.29 -3.40
CA LEU A 50 6.60 9.71 -4.50
C LEU A 50 5.35 8.97 -3.97
N VAL A 51 5.50 8.24 -2.87
CA VAL A 51 4.38 7.59 -2.17
C VAL A 51 3.37 8.60 -1.64
N VAL A 52 3.84 9.67 -0.99
CA VAL A 52 2.95 10.72 -0.47
C VAL A 52 2.18 11.38 -1.62
N PHE A 53 2.83 11.69 -2.73
CA PHE A 53 2.17 12.23 -3.92
C PHE A 53 1.13 11.26 -4.48
N LEU A 54 1.46 9.97 -4.56
CA LEU A 54 0.54 8.93 -5.02
C LEU A 54 -0.69 8.80 -4.10
N LEU A 55 -0.48 8.88 -2.79
CA LEU A 55 -1.56 8.84 -1.80
C LEU A 55 -2.50 10.03 -1.94
N ILE A 56 -1.95 11.24 -2.09
CA ILE A 56 -2.74 12.46 -2.29
C ILE A 56 -3.52 12.36 -3.60
N ALA A 57 -2.88 11.95 -4.69
CA ALA A 57 -3.53 11.77 -5.98
C ALA A 57 -4.67 10.72 -5.91
N ALA A 58 -4.45 9.61 -5.20
CA ALA A 58 -5.46 8.58 -5.00
C ALA A 58 -6.63 9.08 -4.14
N ALA A 59 -6.36 9.79 -3.05
CA ALA A 59 -7.39 10.34 -2.17
C ALA A 59 -8.22 11.44 -2.85
N LEU A 60 -7.61 12.24 -3.73
CA LEU A 60 -8.30 13.23 -4.56
C LEU A 60 -9.16 12.57 -5.65
N TRP A 61 -8.72 11.44 -6.19
CA TRP A 61 -9.46 10.70 -7.21
C TRP A 61 -10.66 9.94 -6.63
N SER A 62 -10.43 9.14 -5.58
CA SER A 62 -11.49 8.44 -4.86
C SER A 62 -11.10 8.29 -3.39
N PRO A 63 -11.87 8.86 -2.43
CA PRO A 63 -11.52 8.81 -1.02
C PRO A 63 -11.42 7.38 -0.49
N MET A 64 -12.20 6.45 -1.04
CA MET A 64 -12.14 5.03 -0.70
C MET A 64 -10.80 4.40 -1.13
N ILE A 65 -10.36 4.64 -2.36
CA ILE A 65 -9.07 4.15 -2.86
C ILE A 65 -7.92 4.74 -2.05
N GLY A 66 -8.00 6.03 -1.69
CA GLY A 66 -7.02 6.68 -0.82
C GLY A 66 -6.85 5.97 0.52
N VAL A 67 -7.95 5.56 1.18
CA VAL A 67 -7.91 4.81 2.44
C VAL A 67 -7.37 3.39 2.25
N MET A 68 -7.73 2.70 1.18
CA MET A 68 -7.22 1.36 0.91
C MET A 68 -5.71 1.39 0.61
N LEU A 69 -5.25 2.40 -0.14
CA LEU A 69 -3.84 2.59 -0.46
C LEU A 69 -3.03 2.98 0.78
N SER A 70 -3.57 3.79 1.69
CA SER A 70 -2.88 4.13 2.94
C SER A 70 -2.67 2.90 3.82
N LEU A 71 -3.65 2.01 3.90
CA LEU A 71 -3.52 0.72 4.60
C LEU A 71 -2.44 -0.16 3.96
N LEU A 72 -2.44 -0.29 2.63
CA LEU A 72 -1.42 -1.06 1.91
C LEU A 72 -0.01 -0.53 2.17
N LEU A 73 0.16 0.79 2.13
CA LEU A 73 1.45 1.44 2.39
C LEU A 73 1.88 1.28 3.85
N PHE A 74 0.94 1.35 4.79
CA PHE A 74 1.22 1.10 6.20
C PHE A 74 1.75 -0.31 6.43
N PHE A 75 1.08 -1.34 5.87
CA PHE A 75 1.55 -2.72 5.98
C PHE A 75 2.91 -2.91 5.32
N TYR A 76 3.11 -2.39 4.10
CA TYR A 76 4.40 -2.46 3.41
C TYR A 76 5.55 -1.84 4.22
N LEU A 77 5.34 -0.64 4.78
CA LEU A 77 6.35 0.04 5.60
C LEU A 77 6.62 -0.71 6.91
N SER A 78 5.57 -1.23 7.56
CA SER A 78 5.69 -2.01 8.79
C SER A 78 6.47 -3.30 8.55
N ASP A 79 6.19 -3.98 7.45
CA ASP A 79 6.81 -5.25 7.09
C ASP A 79 8.29 -5.08 6.71
N MET A 80 8.60 -4.08 5.88
CA MET A 80 9.98 -3.70 5.58
C MET A 80 10.77 -3.29 6.82
N ASN A 81 10.14 -2.61 7.78
CA ASN A 81 10.81 -2.27 9.03
C ASN A 81 11.20 -3.55 9.80
N THR A 82 10.31 -4.54 9.88
CA THR A 82 10.59 -5.84 10.50
C THR A 82 11.67 -6.63 9.75
N LEU A 83 11.64 -6.64 8.42
CA LEU A 83 12.58 -7.40 7.57
C LEU A 83 13.99 -6.77 7.52
N VAL A 84 14.10 -5.45 7.64
CA VAL A 84 15.38 -4.73 7.58
C VAL A 84 16.03 -4.59 8.96
N THR A 85 15.25 -4.64 10.04
CA THR A 85 15.82 -4.78 11.39
C THR A 85 16.18 -6.24 11.64
N PRO A 86 17.47 -6.61 11.82
CA PRO A 86 17.78 -7.94 12.33
C PRO A 86 17.12 -8.07 13.70
N LEU A 87 16.31 -9.11 13.90
CA LEU A 87 15.91 -9.54 15.24
C LEU A 87 17.20 -9.68 16.06
N PRO A 88 17.43 -8.87 17.09
CA PRO A 88 18.59 -9.06 17.95
C PRO A 88 18.35 -10.36 18.72
N ASN A 89 18.93 -11.45 18.23
CA ASN A 89 19.15 -12.74 18.90
C ASN A 89 18.19 -13.04 20.07
N LEU A 90 17.10 -13.75 19.79
CA LEU A 90 16.42 -14.58 20.79
C LEU A 90 16.81 -16.04 20.54
#